data_AF-T1BUA1-F1
#
_entry.id   AF-T1BUA1-F1
#
_cell.length_a   1.000
_cell.length_b   1.000
_cell.length_c   1.000
_cell.angle_alpha   90.00
_cell.angle_beta   90.00
_cell.angle_gamma   90.00
#
_symmetry.space_group_name_H-M   'P 1'
#
loop_
_entity.id
_entity.type
_entity.pdbx_description
1 polymer ?
#
loop_
_entity_poly.entity_id
_entity_poly.type
_entity_poly.pdbx_seq_one_letter_code
_entity_poly.pdbx_strand_id
1 'polypeptide(L)' 'AWFQIRHHLQAVAGERTLGYAGRARSPAPACGHYNTHVAEQNALAEHALSGPVGADAND' A
#
# COMPACT_ATOMS: atom_id res chain seq x y z
N ALA A 1 7.84 6.16 1.87
CA ALA A 1 7.62 7.17 0.81
C ALA A 1 6.19 7.69 0.79
N TRP A 2 5.17 6.82 0.86
CA TRP A 2 3.74 7.19 0.75
C TRP A 2 3.34 8.53 1.38
N PHE A 3 3.48 8.71 2.70
CA PHE A 3 3.05 9.94 3.38
C PHE A 3 3.77 11.21 2.88
N GLN A 4 4.98 11.08 2.35
CA GLN A 4 5.75 12.21 1.82
C GLN A 4 5.37 12.54 0.37
N ILE A 5 5.00 11.56 -0.45
CA ILE A 5 4.78 11.77 -1.89
C ILE A 5 3.30 11.73 -2.31
N ARG A 6 2.39 11.28 -1.44
CA ARG A 6 0.96 11.11 -1.74
C ARG A 6 0.35 12.38 -2.33
N HIS A 7 0.62 13.52 -1.72
CA HIS A 7 0.08 14.81 -2.17
C HIS A 7 0.57 15.20 -3.57
N HIS A 8 1.84 14.93 -3.89
CA HIS A 8 2.36 15.14 -5.25
C HIS A 8 1.72 14.19 -6.26
N LEU A 9 1.54 12.92 -5.91
CA LEU A 9 0.87 11.94 -6.78
C LEU A 9 -0.60 12.31 -7.03
N GLN A 10 -1.31 12.79 -6.01
CA GLN A 10 -2.68 13.28 -6.15
C GLN A 10 -2.76 14.49 -7.08
N ALA A 11 -1.80 15.43 -7.00
CA ALA A 11 -1.77 16.60 -7.86
C ALA A 11 -1.58 16.27 -9.35
N VAL A 12 -0.94 15.14 -9.69
CA VAL A 12 -0.71 14.70 -11.08
C VAL A 12 -1.66 13.59 -11.55
N ALA A 13 -2.53 13.08 -10.67
CA ALA A 13 -3.43 11.98 -10.99
C ALA A 13 -4.56 12.39 -11.96
N GLY A 14 -4.92 13.67 -12.01
CA GLY A 14 -6.04 14.17 -12.83
C GLY A 14 -7.37 13.66 -12.28
N GLU A 15 -8.21 13.09 -13.15
CA GLU A 15 -9.51 12.50 -12.77
C GLU A 15 -9.40 11.10 -12.14
N ARG A 16 -8.19 10.51 -12.10
CA ARG A 16 -7.98 9.17 -11.57
C ARG A 16 -7.96 9.18 -10.04
N THR A 17 -8.63 8.20 -9.43
CA THR A 17 -8.52 7.96 -7.99
C THR A 17 -7.16 7.33 -7.66
N LEU A 18 -6.45 7.93 -6.70
CA LEU A 18 -5.21 7.36 -6.17
C LEU A 18 -5.54 6.44 -4.98
N GLY A 19 -5.17 5.16 -5.07
CA GLY A 19 -5.26 4.21 -3.97
C GLY A 19 -3.89 3.75 -3.47
N TYR A 20 -3.87 3.08 -2.32
CA TYR A 20 -2.67 2.49 -1.73
C TYR A 20 -2.77 0.97 -1.70
N ALA A 21 -1.74 0.30 -2.19
CA ALA A 21 -1.54 -1.14 -2.03
C ALA A 21 -0.15 -1.36 -1.39
N GLY A 22 -0.14 -1.91 -0.18
CA GLY A 22 1.08 -2.09 0.60
C GLY A 22 0.82 -2.77 1.93
N ARG A 23 1.88 -2.93 2.73
CA ARG A 23 1.78 -3.58 4.04
C ARG A 23 1.05 -2.70 5.05
N ALA A 24 0.42 -3.33 6.03
CA ALA A 24 -0.14 -2.62 7.18
C ALA A 24 0.96 -1.84 7.93
N ARG A 25 0.58 -0.73 8.56
CA ARG A 25 1.50 0.07 9.36
C ARG A 25 2.06 -0.78 10.50
N SER A 26 3.38 -0.81 10.65
CA SER A 26 4.06 -1.57 11.69
C SER A 26 5.15 -0.71 12.35
N PRO A 27 5.37 -0.84 13.68
CA PRO A 27 6.49 -0.18 14.34
C PRO A 27 7.84 -0.77 13.91
N ALA A 28 7.87 -2.04 13.52
CA ALA A 28 9.04 -2.70 12.95
C ALA A 28 9.06 -2.53 11.42
N PRO A 29 10.25 -2.45 10.79
CA PRO A 29 10.36 -2.28 9.35
C PRO A 29 9.85 -3.48 8.53
N ALA A 30 9.84 -4.70 9.10
CA ALA A 30 9.29 -5.91 8.49
C ALA A 30 8.97 -6.97 9.56
N CYS A 31 8.20 -7.99 9.19
CA CYS A 31 8.04 -9.19 10.02
C CYS A 31 9.35 -10.01 10.12
N GLY A 32 9.58 -10.66 11.26
CA GLY A 32 10.81 -11.43 11.51
C GLY A 32 10.86 -12.83 10.88
N HIS A 33 9.73 -13.37 10.43
CA HIS A 33 9.66 -14.71 9.84
C HIS A 33 9.52 -14.64 8.32
N TYR A 34 10.33 -15.43 7.61
CA TYR A 34 10.34 -15.47 6.15
C TYR A 34 8.97 -15.80 5.54
N ASN A 35 8.26 -16.81 6.08
CA ASN A 35 6.96 -17.21 5.55
C ASN A 35 5.92 -16.10 5.67
N THR A 36 5.93 -15.35 6.78
CA THR A 36 5.07 -14.17 6.98
C THR A 36 5.41 -13.09 5.95
N HIS A 37 6.70 -12.85 5.70
CA HIS A 37 7.14 -11.87 4.72
C HIS A 37 6.64 -12.19 3.31
N VAL A 38 6.74 -13.46 2.90
CA VAL A 38 6.25 -13.94 1.59
C VAL A 38 4.74 -13.76 1.48
N ALA A 39 4.00 -14.11 2.54
CA ALA A 39 2.54 -13.92 2.57
C ALA A 39 2.15 -12.44 2.43
N GLU A 40 2.80 -11.53 3.17
CA GLU A 40 2.57 -10.09 3.05
C GLU A 40 2.88 -9.55 1.64
N GLN A 41 3.93 -10.07 1.00
CA GLN A 41 4.34 -9.65 -0.33
C GLN A 41 3.35 -10.11 -1.41
N ASN A 42 2.85 -11.33 -1.30
CA ASN A 42 1.84 -11.84 -2.24
C ASN A 42 0.52 -11.06 -2.07
N ALA A 43 0.11 -10.81 -0.82
CA ALA A 43 -1.13 -10.08 -0.53
C ALA A 43 -1.12 -8.66 -1.09
N LEU A 44 -0.01 -7.91 -0.93
CA LEU A 44 0.05 -6.55 -1.49
C LEU A 44 0.09 -6.54 -3.02
N ALA A 45 0.67 -7.55 -3.66
CA ALA A 45 0.71 -7.67 -5.11
C ALA A 45 -0.68 -7.98 -5.68
N GLU A 46 -1.40 -8.90 -5.04
CA GLU A 46 -2.77 -9.22 -5.38
C GLU A 46 -3.69 -8.00 -5.19
N HIS A 47 -3.55 -7.27 -4.09
CA HIS A 47 -4.29 -6.03 -3.85
C HIS A 47 -4.04 -4.99 -4.94
N ALA A 48 -2.79 -4.78 -5.34
CA ALA A 48 -2.43 -3.81 -6.37
C ALA A 48 -3.00 -4.16 -7.76
N LEU A 49 -3.13 -5.44 -8.09
CA LEU A 49 -3.53 -5.90 -9.42
C LEU A 49 -5.03 -6.19 -9.56
N SER A 50 -5.70 -6.57 -8.47
CA SER A 50 -7.07 -7.11 -8.55
C SER A 50 -7.99 -6.65 -7.42
N GLY A 51 -7.45 -6.01 -6.38
CA GLY A 51 -8.26 -5.52 -5.28
C GLY A 51 -8.93 -4.17 -5.58
N PRO A 52 -9.94 -3.78 -4.79
CA PRO A 52 -10.58 -2.49 -4.92
C PRO A 52 -9.59 -1.36 -4.64
N VAL A 53 -9.76 -0.24 -5.36
CA VAL A 53 -9.04 1.02 -5.11
C VAL A 53 -9.56 1.61 -3.81
N GLY A 54 -9.02 1.16 -2.67
CA GLY A 54 -9.33 1.67 -1.35
C GLY A 54 -8.52 2.92 -1.01
N ALA A 55 -9.13 3.84 -0.27
CA ALA A 55 -8.39 4.81 0.54
C ALA A 55 -7.67 4.05 1.66
N ASP A 56 -6.50 4.57 2.06
CA ASP A 56 -5.67 4.06 3.16
C ASP A 56 -6.56 3.52 4.30
N ALA A 57 -6.49 2.23 4.62
CA ALA A 57 -7.40 1.55 5.57
C ALA A 57 -7.21 1.97 7.06
N ASN A 58 -6.67 3.16 7.32
CA ASN A 58 -6.36 3.71 8.64
C ASN A 58 -6.24 5.25 8.60
N ASP A 59 -7.15 5.94 7.91
CA ASP A 59 -7.40 7.36 8.19
C ASP A 59 -8.37 7.49 9.39
#